data_AF-A0A7K1KE32-F1
#
_entry.id   AF-A0A7K1KE32-F1
#
_cell.length_a   1.000
_cell.length_b   1.000
_cell.length_c   1.000
_cell.angle_alpha   90.00
_cell.angle_beta   90.00
_cell.angle_gamma   90.00
#
_symmetry.space_group_name_H-M   'P 1'
#
loop_
_entity.id
_entity.type
_entity.pdbx_description
1 polymer ?
#
loop_
_entity_poly.entity_id
_entity_poly.type
_entity_poly.pdbx_seq_one_letter_code
_entity_poly.pdbx_strand_id
1 'polypeptide(L)'
;MVRIHTVVPGETLSALALRFYGDAELYRLIAAASGIPDPNVINVGQRLVFPDYMRYTVAPGDTLSGVASRFYGQADLSRLIAAASGIADGSGINPGQRLIIPELKRYTVAPGDTLSALASRFYGDASFYPPIAAVNGIADPSVINVGQALVIFTGRGDGFGLRIVDRNENDPRLWYYRFQTAAIGWNPGVNVLLPDDYHTSGRTYPVLYMFHGGNDDFRSFDFMGIRDWTAGKPIIVVMPDGGHAGWYSNPVTSFVGPRNWETFHIAQLLPWIEANFRTYAEYDGRAVGGFSMGGFGALKYAAKYYGHFASVSAHSGPASLRRDFGLVVHWANITSAVLDLAGGTVYGAPFWDQARVSADNPVERIESYRNKRIFLVAGTSPDPVNWFDSANETEVLAGQREFRDLLRSAGIPFEAHEVPGGHVFRPEMFFIDLDGIIARLRPASVLSNIL
;
A
#
# COMPACT_ATOMS: atom_id res chain seq x y z
N MET A 1 7.35 -12.06 3.15
CA MET A 1 7.81 -13.43 3.05
C MET A 1 8.18 -13.58 1.60
N VAL A 2 9.44 -13.89 1.36
CA VAL A 2 9.90 -14.16 -0.01
C VAL A 2 9.06 -15.28 -0.61
N ARG A 3 8.76 -15.21 -1.90
CA ARG A 3 8.01 -16.30 -2.54
C ARG A 3 8.87 -17.56 -2.52
N ILE A 4 8.28 -18.70 -2.16
CA ILE A 4 8.97 -19.99 -2.15
C ILE A 4 8.25 -20.93 -3.10
N HIS A 5 9.00 -21.59 -3.97
CA HIS A 5 8.48 -22.59 -4.89
C HIS A 5 9.18 -23.93 -4.66
N THR A 6 8.41 -25.02 -4.65
CA THR A 6 8.95 -26.38 -4.60
C THR A 6 8.97 -26.93 -6.01
N VAL A 7 10.16 -27.28 -6.50
CA VAL A 7 10.38 -27.77 -7.87
C VAL A 7 9.60 -29.06 -8.11
N VAL A 8 8.86 -29.10 -9.22
CA VAL A 8 8.14 -30.29 -9.70
C VAL A 8 8.79 -30.86 -10.96
N PRO A 9 8.50 -32.12 -11.35
CA PRO A 9 9.13 -32.73 -12.52
C PRO A 9 8.97 -31.90 -13.80
N GLY A 10 10.08 -31.70 -14.52
CA GLY A 10 10.10 -30.99 -15.81
C GLY A 10 10.32 -29.48 -15.73
N GLU A 11 10.41 -28.89 -14.53
CA GLU A 11 10.69 -27.46 -14.40
C GLU A 11 12.17 -27.12 -14.62
N THR A 12 12.42 -25.92 -15.15
CA THR A 12 13.74 -25.28 -15.24
C THR A 12 13.67 -23.91 -14.59
N LEU A 13 14.80 -23.36 -14.12
CA LEU A 13 14.80 -22.02 -13.53
C LEU A 13 14.33 -20.95 -14.52
N SER A 14 14.67 -21.06 -15.81
CA SER A 14 14.22 -20.11 -16.83
C SER A 14 12.71 -20.17 -17.08
N ALA A 15 12.12 -21.37 -17.10
CA ALA A 15 10.66 -21.52 -17.21
C ALA A 15 9.96 -20.95 -15.96
N LEU A 16 10.54 -21.16 -14.78
CA LEU A 16 10.02 -20.59 -13.54
C LEU A 16 10.17 -19.07 -13.49
N ALA A 17 11.29 -18.53 -13.93
CA ALA A 17 11.50 -17.09 -14.01
C ALA A 17 10.51 -16.43 -14.98
N LEU A 18 10.30 -17.04 -16.16
CA LEU A 18 9.27 -16.59 -17.10
C LEU A 18 7.88 -16.63 -16.48
N ARG A 19 7.55 -17.71 -15.76
CA ARG A 19 6.25 -17.87 -15.09
C ARG A 19 6.03 -16.84 -13.98
N PHE A 20 7.03 -16.60 -13.14
CA PHE A 20 6.85 -15.83 -11.91
C PHE A 20 7.25 -14.36 -12.01
N TYR A 21 8.06 -14.00 -13.00
CA TYR A 21 8.50 -12.62 -13.22
C TYR A 21 8.22 -12.10 -14.64
N GLY A 22 7.68 -12.93 -15.54
CA GLY A 22 7.43 -12.56 -16.94
C GLY A 22 8.70 -12.44 -17.78
N ASP A 23 9.86 -12.86 -17.27
CA ASP A 23 11.16 -12.70 -17.92
C ASP A 23 12.04 -13.91 -17.59
N ALA A 24 12.38 -14.68 -18.63
CA ALA A 24 13.16 -15.91 -18.48
C ALA A 24 14.58 -15.62 -17.96
N GLU A 25 15.15 -14.44 -18.21
CA GLU A 25 16.53 -14.09 -17.78
C GLU A 25 16.65 -13.90 -16.27
N LEU A 26 15.53 -13.72 -15.55
CA LEU A 26 15.51 -13.63 -14.10
C LEU A 26 15.72 -14.96 -13.40
N TYR A 27 16.04 -16.03 -14.14
CA TYR A 27 16.52 -17.28 -13.55
C TYR A 27 17.77 -17.06 -12.70
N ARG A 28 18.61 -16.09 -13.07
CA ARG A 28 19.83 -15.72 -12.34
C ARG A 28 19.53 -15.13 -10.97
N LEU A 29 18.46 -14.34 -10.88
CA LEU A 29 17.95 -13.82 -9.61
C LEU A 29 17.52 -14.97 -8.68
N ILE A 30 16.78 -15.95 -9.21
CA ILE A 30 16.35 -17.13 -8.44
C ILE A 30 17.58 -17.93 -7.99
N ALA A 31 18.52 -18.18 -8.89
CA ALA A 31 19.73 -18.94 -8.59
C ALA A 31 20.56 -18.25 -7.49
N ALA A 32 20.81 -16.94 -7.65
CA ALA A 32 21.55 -16.14 -6.67
C ALA A 32 20.86 -16.14 -5.30
N ALA A 33 19.54 -15.96 -5.26
CA ALA A 33 18.79 -15.90 -4.01
C ALA A 33 18.60 -17.24 -3.32
N SER A 34 18.54 -18.32 -4.10
CA SER A 34 18.40 -19.69 -3.60
C SER A 34 19.75 -20.33 -3.24
N GLY A 35 20.87 -19.64 -3.51
CA GLY A 35 22.21 -20.18 -3.31
C GLY A 35 22.53 -21.35 -4.23
N ILE A 36 22.03 -21.33 -5.48
CA ILE A 36 22.25 -22.39 -6.47
C ILE A 36 23.50 -22.07 -7.29
N PRO A 37 24.56 -22.89 -7.23
CA PRO A 37 25.79 -22.65 -7.98
C PRO A 37 25.62 -22.89 -9.49
N ASP A 38 24.93 -23.97 -9.87
CA ASP A 38 24.62 -24.29 -11.26
C ASP A 38 23.11 -24.15 -11.53
N PRO A 39 22.67 -23.10 -12.24
CA PRO A 39 21.25 -22.85 -12.51
C PRO A 39 20.59 -23.92 -13.39
N ASN A 40 21.36 -24.80 -14.03
CA ASN A 40 20.84 -25.91 -14.82
C ASN A 40 20.53 -27.15 -13.97
N VAL A 41 20.95 -27.16 -12.70
CA VAL A 41 20.82 -28.30 -11.80
C VAL A 41 19.84 -27.94 -10.68
N ILE A 42 18.56 -28.21 -10.91
CA ILE A 42 17.52 -28.19 -9.88
C ILE A 42 16.87 -29.57 -9.73
N ASN A 43 16.56 -29.95 -8.49
CA ASN A 43 16.01 -31.26 -8.16
C ASN A 43 14.53 -31.18 -7.81
N VAL A 44 13.76 -32.20 -8.18
CA VAL A 44 12.36 -32.32 -7.73
C VAL A 44 12.30 -32.31 -6.21
N GLY A 45 11.40 -31.51 -5.64
CA GLY A 45 11.27 -31.28 -4.20
C GLY A 45 12.22 -30.22 -3.64
N GLN A 46 13.17 -29.71 -4.43
CA GLN A 46 14.02 -28.59 -4.02
C GLN A 46 13.17 -27.33 -3.87
N ARG A 47 13.38 -26.61 -2.77
CA ARG A 47 12.70 -25.33 -2.51
C ARG A 47 13.58 -24.17 -2.94
N LEU A 48 12.96 -23.19 -3.58
CA LEU A 48 13.62 -22.07 -4.25
C LEU A 48 13.10 -20.73 -3.71
N VAL A 49 14.00 -19.76 -3.59
CA VAL A 49 13.72 -18.39 -3.13
C VAL A 49 13.47 -17.50 -4.35
N PHE A 50 12.33 -16.82 -4.37
CA PHE A 50 11.92 -15.87 -5.40
C PHE A 50 11.82 -14.47 -4.78
N PRO A 51 12.95 -13.72 -4.73
CA PRO A 51 12.96 -12.36 -4.20
C PRO A 51 12.25 -11.39 -5.13
N ASP A 52 11.80 -10.28 -4.56
CA ASP A 52 11.46 -9.13 -5.40
C ASP A 52 12.74 -8.49 -5.93
N TYR A 53 12.59 -7.66 -6.96
CA TYR A 53 13.71 -6.96 -7.57
C TYR A 53 13.25 -5.63 -8.17
N MET A 54 14.24 -4.82 -8.49
CA MET A 54 14.10 -3.61 -9.26
C MET A 54 15.06 -3.65 -10.44
N ARG A 55 14.66 -3.09 -11.57
CA ARG A 55 15.57 -2.82 -12.69
C ARG A 55 16.19 -1.44 -12.48
N TYR A 56 17.49 -1.33 -12.70
CA TYR A 56 18.20 -0.06 -12.63
C TYR A 56 18.90 0.19 -13.95
N THR A 57 18.68 1.36 -14.55
CA THR A 57 19.40 1.76 -15.77
C THR A 57 20.69 2.48 -15.37
N VAL A 58 21.83 1.92 -15.77
CA VAL A 58 23.15 2.45 -15.45
C VAL A 58 23.28 3.87 -15.99
N ALA A 59 23.62 4.81 -15.11
CA ALA A 59 23.89 6.19 -15.45
C ALA A 59 25.38 6.38 -15.80
N PRO A 60 25.74 7.44 -16.57
CA PRO A 60 27.13 7.82 -16.77
C PRO A 60 27.88 7.98 -15.44
N GLY A 61 29.01 7.29 -15.30
CA GLY A 61 29.85 7.33 -14.09
C GLY A 61 29.49 6.33 -13.00
N ASP A 62 28.42 5.54 -13.16
CA ASP A 62 28.12 4.47 -12.22
C ASP A 62 29.17 3.36 -12.26
N THR A 63 29.39 2.75 -11.09
CA THR A 63 30.11 1.49 -10.92
C THR A 63 29.21 0.50 -10.17
N LEU A 64 29.41 -0.80 -10.33
CA LEU A 64 28.62 -1.80 -9.60
C LEU A 64 28.71 -1.62 -8.08
N SER A 65 29.90 -1.29 -7.57
CA SER A 65 30.12 -0.98 -6.16
C SER A 65 29.40 0.29 -5.74
N GLY A 66 29.42 1.34 -6.56
CA GLY A 66 28.65 2.57 -6.31
C GLY A 66 27.14 2.33 -6.27
N VAL A 67 26.63 1.51 -7.19
CA VAL A 67 25.23 1.08 -7.21
C VAL A 67 24.90 0.25 -5.97
N ALA A 68 25.72 -0.72 -5.59
CA ALA A 68 25.53 -1.51 -4.37
C ALA A 68 25.59 -0.66 -3.08
N SER A 69 26.53 0.28 -2.98
CA SER A 69 26.57 1.25 -1.88
C SER A 69 25.31 2.09 -1.83
N ARG A 70 24.75 2.48 -2.98
CA ARG A 70 23.50 3.25 -3.04
C ARG A 70 22.31 2.45 -2.55
N PHE A 71 22.14 1.22 -3.02
CA PHE A 71 20.95 0.42 -2.73
C PHE A 71 21.03 -0.38 -1.42
N TYR A 72 22.24 -0.78 -1.00
CA TYR A 72 22.44 -1.66 0.16
C TYR A 72 23.29 -1.04 1.26
N GLY A 73 23.86 0.16 1.04
CA GLY A 73 24.77 0.79 1.98
C GLY A 73 26.13 0.07 2.09
N GLN A 74 26.44 -0.86 1.20
CA GLN A 74 27.66 -1.68 1.24
C GLN A 74 28.13 -2.02 -0.18
N ALA A 75 29.37 -1.64 -0.51
CA ALA A 75 29.92 -1.77 -1.85
C ALA A 75 30.19 -3.24 -2.25
N ASP A 76 30.54 -4.09 -1.29
CA ASP A 76 30.85 -5.51 -1.46
C ASP A 76 29.63 -6.36 -1.85
N LEU A 77 28.42 -5.85 -1.64
CA LEU A 77 27.17 -6.47 -2.10
C LEU A 77 26.95 -6.31 -3.61
N SER A 78 27.87 -5.65 -4.33
CA SER A 78 27.88 -5.60 -5.80
C SER A 78 27.87 -6.98 -6.44
N ARG A 79 28.43 -8.00 -5.78
CA ARG A 79 28.38 -9.40 -6.22
C ARG A 79 26.95 -9.92 -6.40
N LEU A 80 25.99 -9.45 -5.59
CA LEU A 80 24.60 -9.89 -5.67
C LEU A 80 23.89 -9.28 -6.87
N ILE A 81 24.16 -8.00 -7.15
CA ILE A 81 23.68 -7.31 -8.36
C ILE A 81 24.30 -7.96 -9.60
N ALA A 82 25.61 -8.20 -9.59
CA ALA A 82 26.32 -8.82 -10.69
C ALA A 82 25.75 -10.21 -11.01
N ALA A 83 25.62 -11.06 -9.99
CA ALA A 83 25.03 -12.39 -10.12
C ALA A 83 23.60 -12.34 -10.68
N ALA A 84 22.72 -11.51 -10.10
CA ALA A 84 21.34 -11.39 -10.56
C ALA A 84 21.22 -10.78 -11.96
N SER A 85 22.17 -9.94 -12.38
CA SER A 85 22.21 -9.28 -13.69
C SER A 85 22.99 -10.07 -14.75
N GLY A 86 23.56 -11.22 -14.40
CA GLY A 86 24.41 -12.00 -15.31
C GLY A 86 25.73 -11.31 -15.70
N ILE A 87 26.25 -10.45 -14.83
CA ILE A 87 27.53 -9.78 -15.03
C ILE A 87 28.63 -10.64 -14.41
N ALA A 88 29.63 -10.99 -15.20
CA ALA A 88 30.77 -11.76 -14.74
C ALA A 88 31.63 -10.95 -13.77
N ASP A 89 32.23 -11.64 -12.79
CA ASP A 89 33.12 -11.02 -11.81
C ASP A 89 34.24 -10.22 -12.48
N GLY A 90 34.46 -8.99 -11.99
CA GLY A 90 35.44 -8.06 -12.54
C GLY A 90 35.00 -7.32 -13.82
N SER A 91 33.83 -7.61 -14.37
CA SER A 91 33.31 -6.87 -15.54
C SER A 91 32.74 -5.50 -15.15
N GLY A 92 32.98 -4.49 -15.99
CA GLY A 92 32.39 -3.16 -15.86
C GLY A 92 30.92 -3.12 -16.26
N ILE A 93 30.28 -1.98 -15.97
CA ILE A 93 28.91 -1.68 -16.41
C ILE A 93 28.92 -0.49 -17.38
N ASN A 94 28.03 -0.52 -18.35
CA ASN A 94 27.93 0.52 -19.37
C ASN A 94 26.68 1.38 -19.16
N PRO A 95 26.76 2.71 -19.36
CA PRO A 95 25.57 3.56 -19.33
C PRO A 95 24.46 3.03 -20.25
N GLY A 96 23.22 3.03 -19.77
CA GLY A 96 22.06 2.47 -20.45
C GLY A 96 21.84 0.97 -20.22
N GLN A 97 22.83 0.24 -19.68
CA GLN A 97 22.66 -1.16 -19.29
C GLN A 97 21.60 -1.29 -18.19
N ARG A 98 20.76 -2.33 -18.25
CA ARG A 98 19.79 -2.64 -17.19
C ARG A 98 20.38 -3.65 -16.22
N LEU A 99 20.45 -3.27 -14.95
CA LEU A 99 20.82 -4.13 -13.83
C LEU A 99 19.57 -4.65 -13.13
N ILE A 100 19.64 -5.85 -12.60
CA ILE A 100 18.70 -6.41 -11.65
C ILE A 100 19.25 -6.14 -10.25
N ILE A 101 18.50 -5.39 -9.46
CA ILE A 101 18.78 -5.07 -8.06
C ILE A 101 17.82 -5.91 -7.21
N PRO A 102 18.27 -7.06 -6.67
CA PRO A 102 17.44 -7.85 -5.78
C PRO A 102 17.01 -7.07 -4.53
N GLU A 103 15.78 -7.28 -4.09
CA GLU A 103 15.31 -6.81 -2.79
C GLU A 103 15.84 -7.74 -1.69
N LEU A 104 16.51 -7.14 -0.70
CA LEU A 104 17.09 -7.85 0.42
C LEU A 104 17.08 -6.98 1.67
N LYS A 105 17.12 -7.63 2.82
CA LYS A 105 17.31 -7.00 4.12
C LYS A 105 18.72 -7.31 4.64
N ARG A 106 19.42 -6.27 5.12
CA ARG A 106 20.62 -6.42 5.95
C ARG A 106 20.18 -6.56 7.40
N TYR A 107 20.37 -7.74 7.98
CA TYR A 107 19.98 -8.08 9.33
C TYR A 107 21.21 -8.20 10.22
N THR A 108 21.22 -7.49 11.36
CA THR A 108 22.31 -7.64 12.34
C THR A 108 21.91 -8.72 13.34
N VAL A 109 22.73 -9.77 13.45
CA VAL A 109 22.49 -10.90 14.36
C VAL A 109 22.39 -10.39 15.79
N ALA A 110 21.28 -10.70 16.46
CA ALA A 110 21.01 -10.39 17.85
C ALA A 110 21.35 -11.58 18.75
N PRO A 111 21.55 -11.35 20.07
CA PRO A 111 21.71 -12.43 21.03
C PRO A 111 20.53 -13.43 20.98
N GLY A 112 20.84 -14.71 20.83
CA GLY A 112 19.85 -15.79 20.76
C GLY A 112 19.33 -16.12 19.36
N ASP A 113 19.77 -15.40 18.33
CA ASP A 113 19.41 -15.75 16.96
C ASP A 113 20.04 -17.07 16.51
N THR A 114 19.29 -17.80 15.68
CA THR A 114 19.77 -18.94 14.90
C THR A 114 19.31 -18.79 13.46
N LEU A 115 20.02 -19.39 12.49
CA LEU A 115 19.58 -19.32 11.09
C LEU A 115 18.19 -19.96 10.89
N SER A 116 17.83 -20.98 11.66
CA SER A 116 16.49 -21.59 11.62
C SER A 116 15.40 -20.66 12.17
N ALA A 117 15.67 -19.92 13.24
CA ALA A 117 14.74 -18.90 13.73
C ALA A 117 14.55 -17.77 12.72
N LEU A 118 15.64 -17.33 12.08
CA LEU A 118 15.58 -16.33 11.01
C LEU A 118 14.84 -16.87 9.78
N ALA A 119 15.05 -18.12 9.37
CA ALA A 119 14.31 -18.74 8.28
C ALA A 119 12.82 -18.85 8.60
N SER A 120 12.44 -19.25 9.82
CA SER A 120 11.04 -19.24 10.26
C SER A 120 10.45 -17.82 10.17
N ARG A 121 11.20 -16.80 10.61
CA ARG A 121 10.77 -15.40 10.59
C ARG A 121 10.60 -14.84 9.19
N PHE A 122 11.56 -15.06 8.29
CA PHE A 122 11.60 -14.39 6.99
C PHE A 122 10.99 -15.23 5.86
N TYR A 123 11.06 -16.55 5.98
CA TYR A 123 10.65 -17.54 4.97
C TYR A 123 9.49 -18.43 5.45
N GLY A 124 9.03 -18.29 6.69
CA GLY A 124 7.89 -19.03 7.23
C GLY A 124 8.20 -20.48 7.62
N ASP A 125 9.45 -20.92 7.47
CA ASP A 125 9.85 -22.30 7.72
C ASP A 125 11.27 -22.38 8.29
N ALA A 126 11.39 -22.93 9.49
CA ALA A 126 12.66 -23.07 10.19
C ALA A 126 13.66 -23.98 9.48
N SER A 127 13.18 -24.96 8.70
CA SER A 127 14.03 -25.87 7.91
C SER A 127 14.64 -25.20 6.69
N PHE A 128 14.13 -24.04 6.28
CA PHE A 128 14.55 -23.36 5.05
C PHE A 128 15.67 -22.33 5.26
N TYR A 129 16.55 -22.59 6.23
CA TYR A 129 17.74 -21.78 6.47
C TYR A 129 18.91 -21.93 5.47
N PRO A 130 19.09 -23.03 4.71
CA PRO A 130 20.25 -23.20 3.82
C PRO A 130 20.47 -22.06 2.80
N PRO A 131 19.43 -21.47 2.17
CA PRO A 131 19.65 -20.31 1.30
C PRO A 131 20.23 -19.10 2.03
N ILE A 132 19.85 -18.87 3.31
CA ILE A 132 20.43 -17.80 4.13
C ILE A 132 21.92 -18.08 4.35
N ALA A 133 22.28 -19.30 4.71
CA ALA A 133 23.68 -19.68 4.92
C ALA A 133 24.51 -19.49 3.64
N ALA A 134 24.02 -20.00 2.51
CA ALA A 134 24.72 -19.98 1.22
C ALA A 134 25.01 -18.55 0.74
N VAL A 135 24.02 -17.66 0.75
CA VAL A 135 24.16 -16.26 0.27
C VAL A 135 25.16 -15.47 1.12
N ASN A 136 25.26 -15.81 2.41
CA ASN A 136 26.17 -15.19 3.37
C ASN A 136 27.53 -15.89 3.48
N GLY A 137 27.78 -16.96 2.72
CA GLY A 137 29.02 -17.72 2.79
C GLY A 137 29.25 -18.40 4.14
N ILE A 138 28.18 -18.76 4.86
CA ILE A 138 28.25 -19.44 6.15
C ILE A 138 28.38 -20.94 5.89
N ALA A 139 29.56 -21.50 6.18
CA ALA A 139 29.84 -22.93 6.02
C ALA A 139 29.20 -23.78 7.12
N ASP A 140 29.20 -23.29 8.37
CA ASP A 140 28.53 -23.94 9.51
C ASP A 140 27.30 -23.10 9.93
N PRO A 141 26.08 -23.58 9.64
CA PRO A 141 24.84 -22.87 9.98
C PRO A 141 24.61 -22.61 11.48
N SER A 142 25.33 -23.31 12.35
CA SER A 142 25.26 -23.11 13.81
C SER A 142 26.13 -21.94 14.29
N VAL A 143 27.02 -21.44 13.45
CA VAL A 143 28.00 -20.40 13.80
C VAL A 143 27.59 -19.07 13.15
N ILE A 144 26.74 -18.32 13.86
CA ILE A 144 26.48 -16.90 13.60
C ILE A 144 26.85 -16.06 14.82
N ASN A 145 27.54 -14.94 14.60
CA ASN A 145 28.03 -14.10 15.68
C ASN A 145 27.13 -12.89 15.90
N VAL A 146 26.85 -12.54 17.15
CA VAL A 146 26.13 -11.30 17.48
C VAL A 146 26.87 -10.11 16.85
N GLY A 147 26.12 -9.23 16.18
CA GLY A 147 26.68 -8.09 15.43
C GLY A 147 27.07 -8.41 13.98
N GLN A 148 27.10 -9.69 13.58
CA GLN A 148 27.30 -10.07 12.18
C GLN A 148 26.14 -9.56 11.32
N ALA A 149 26.46 -8.92 10.19
CA ALA A 149 25.46 -8.53 9.21
C ALA A 149 25.19 -9.69 8.25
N LEU A 150 23.92 -10.10 8.15
CA LEU A 150 23.43 -11.10 7.22
C LEU A 150 22.59 -10.43 6.13
N VAL A 151 22.75 -10.89 4.91
CA VAL A 151 21.86 -10.63 3.79
C VAL A 151 20.75 -11.68 3.80
N ILE A 152 19.51 -11.22 3.83
CA ILE A 152 18.33 -12.06 3.71
C ILE A 152 17.54 -11.54 2.53
N PHE A 153 17.43 -12.33 1.47
CA PHE A 153 16.60 -11.98 0.33
C PHE A 153 15.14 -11.87 0.76
N THR A 154 14.47 -10.81 0.33
CA THR A 154 13.10 -10.56 0.73
C THR A 154 12.23 -10.42 -0.49
N GLY A 155 11.00 -10.91 -0.37
CA GLY A 155 9.88 -10.38 -1.13
C GLY A 155 8.97 -9.63 -0.16
N ARG A 156 8.03 -8.88 -0.71
CA ARG A 156 6.96 -8.23 0.05
C ARG A 156 6.34 -9.20 1.02
N GLY A 157 6.09 -8.75 2.23
CA GLY A 157 5.94 -9.65 3.35
C GLY A 157 5.06 -9.25 4.49
N ASP A 158 4.63 -10.28 5.20
CA ASP A 158 3.89 -10.20 6.44
C ASP A 158 4.52 -9.19 7.42
N GLY A 159 3.68 -8.55 8.20
CA GLY A 159 4.07 -7.51 9.12
C GLY A 159 2.85 -6.74 9.63
N PHE A 160 3.00 -6.06 10.76
CA PHE A 160 1.95 -5.18 11.30
C PHE A 160 0.60 -5.89 11.53
N GLY A 161 0.64 -7.20 11.81
CA GLY A 161 -0.56 -8.03 11.99
C GLY A 161 -1.26 -8.46 10.70
N LEU A 162 -0.63 -8.25 9.53
CA LEU A 162 -1.07 -8.75 8.23
C LEU A 162 -0.22 -9.95 7.81
N ARG A 163 -0.89 -11.03 7.40
CA ARG A 163 -0.27 -12.17 6.71
C ARG A 163 -0.81 -12.25 5.30
N ILE A 164 0.05 -12.21 4.29
CA ILE A 164 -0.37 -12.37 2.90
C ILE A 164 -0.87 -13.79 2.71
N VAL A 165 -2.10 -13.95 2.23
CA VAL A 165 -2.73 -15.27 1.96
C VAL A 165 -3.08 -15.46 0.51
N ASP A 166 -3.15 -14.39 -0.28
CA ASP A 166 -3.27 -14.42 -1.73
C ASP A 166 -2.65 -13.15 -2.32
N ARG A 167 -2.13 -13.23 -3.54
CA ARG A 167 -1.60 -12.07 -4.28
C ARG A 167 -1.46 -12.35 -5.77
N ASN A 168 -1.49 -11.29 -6.57
CA ASN A 168 -1.07 -11.34 -7.97
C ASN A 168 -0.27 -10.07 -8.29
N GLU A 169 0.90 -10.29 -8.90
CA GLU A 169 1.91 -9.28 -9.20
C GLU A 169 2.32 -9.37 -10.69
N ASN A 170 1.50 -10.03 -11.53
CA ASN A 170 1.81 -10.30 -12.94
C ASN A 170 1.60 -9.08 -13.84
N ASP A 171 0.68 -8.18 -13.46
CA ASP A 171 0.48 -6.93 -14.17
C ASP A 171 1.66 -5.99 -13.88
N PRO A 172 2.21 -5.25 -14.86
CA PRO A 172 3.36 -4.38 -14.61
C PRO A 172 3.09 -3.26 -13.60
N ARG A 173 1.83 -2.84 -13.43
CA ARG A 173 1.45 -1.72 -12.56
C ARG A 173 0.47 -2.10 -11.46
N LEU A 174 -0.59 -2.86 -11.74
CA LEU A 174 -1.62 -3.15 -10.74
C LEU A 174 -1.40 -4.50 -10.05
N TRP A 175 -0.95 -4.46 -8.81
CA TRP A 175 -0.81 -5.68 -8.00
C TRP A 175 -1.94 -5.76 -7.00
N TYR A 176 -2.36 -6.98 -6.65
CA TYR A 176 -3.31 -7.19 -5.56
C TYR A 176 -2.75 -8.08 -4.46
N TYR A 177 -3.25 -7.87 -3.25
CA TYR A 177 -2.98 -8.67 -2.07
C TYR A 177 -4.27 -8.98 -1.33
N ARG A 178 -4.34 -10.15 -0.70
CA ARG A 178 -5.30 -10.44 0.36
C ARG A 178 -4.56 -10.78 1.63
N PHE A 179 -5.09 -10.32 2.75
CA PHE A 179 -4.44 -10.46 4.05
C PHE A 179 -5.31 -11.24 5.02
N GLN A 180 -4.76 -12.22 5.72
CA GLN A 180 -5.35 -12.63 6.99
C GLN A 180 -4.90 -11.66 8.09
N THR A 181 -5.84 -11.24 8.93
CA THR A 181 -5.62 -10.34 10.06
C THR A 181 -6.63 -10.63 11.18
N ALA A 182 -6.30 -10.25 12.42
CA ALA A 182 -7.25 -10.29 13.53
C ALA A 182 -8.28 -9.13 13.49
N ALA A 183 -8.03 -8.09 12.68
CA ALA A 183 -8.91 -6.91 12.62
C ALA A 183 -10.21 -7.18 11.85
N ILE A 184 -10.18 -8.08 10.86
CA ILE A 184 -11.28 -8.39 9.95
C ILE A 184 -11.51 -9.89 9.95
N GLY A 185 -12.76 -10.33 10.10
CA GLY A 185 -13.14 -11.74 10.13
C GLY A 185 -13.06 -12.49 8.79
N TRP A 186 -12.48 -11.89 7.75
CA TRP A 186 -12.16 -12.51 6.46
C TRP A 186 -10.84 -11.96 5.92
N ASN A 187 -10.46 -12.32 4.70
CA ASN A 187 -9.23 -11.84 4.07
C ASN A 187 -9.45 -10.58 3.21
N PRO A 188 -9.37 -9.35 3.76
CA PRO A 188 -9.54 -8.12 2.99
C PRO A 188 -8.54 -8.03 1.84
N GLY A 189 -9.02 -7.53 0.70
CA GLY A 189 -8.24 -7.23 -0.49
C GLY A 189 -7.66 -5.82 -0.48
N VAL A 190 -6.51 -5.66 -1.13
CA VAL A 190 -5.88 -4.37 -1.39
C VAL A 190 -5.26 -4.41 -2.77
N ASN A 191 -5.63 -3.44 -3.61
CA ASN A 191 -4.92 -3.16 -4.84
C ASN A 191 -3.83 -2.12 -4.58
N VAL A 192 -2.67 -2.30 -5.20
CA VAL A 192 -1.59 -1.32 -5.23
C VAL A 192 -1.18 -1.09 -6.68
N LEU A 193 -1.42 0.14 -7.14
CA LEU A 193 -1.12 0.57 -8.49
C LEU A 193 0.19 1.36 -8.49
N LEU A 194 1.17 0.86 -9.23
CA LEU A 194 2.51 1.40 -9.33
C LEU A 194 2.64 2.42 -10.48
N PRO A 195 3.52 3.42 -10.33
CA PRO A 195 3.99 4.26 -11.43
C PRO A 195 4.59 3.44 -12.58
N ASP A 196 4.48 3.93 -13.82
CA ASP A 196 5.04 3.23 -15.00
C ASP A 196 6.55 2.97 -14.89
N ASP A 197 7.27 3.89 -14.23
CA ASP A 197 8.72 3.81 -14.04
C ASP A 197 9.14 3.17 -12.72
N TYR A 198 8.21 2.64 -11.91
CA TYR A 198 8.51 2.07 -10.59
C TYR A 198 9.64 1.04 -10.66
N HIS A 199 9.60 0.16 -11.66
CA HIS A 199 10.57 -0.91 -11.82
C HIS A 199 11.90 -0.47 -12.40
N THR A 200 12.04 0.74 -12.93
CA THR A 200 13.23 1.16 -13.69
C THR A 200 13.95 2.38 -13.12
N SER A 201 13.25 3.20 -12.32
CA SER A 201 13.69 4.54 -11.93
C SER A 201 14.58 4.58 -10.68
N GLY A 202 14.46 3.60 -9.78
CA GLY A 202 15.11 3.68 -8.46
C GLY A 202 14.49 4.69 -7.49
N ARG A 203 13.37 5.33 -7.85
CA ARG A 203 12.77 6.39 -7.05
C ARG A 203 11.97 5.85 -5.87
N THR A 204 11.88 6.67 -4.83
CA THR A 204 10.87 6.62 -3.78
C THR A 204 9.72 7.53 -4.18
N TYR A 205 8.47 7.11 -3.94
CA TYR A 205 7.28 7.77 -4.45
C TYR A 205 6.34 8.25 -3.33
N PRO A 206 5.58 9.33 -3.54
CA PRO A 206 4.42 9.62 -2.73
C PRO A 206 3.32 8.56 -2.91
N VAL A 207 2.40 8.48 -1.94
CA VAL A 207 1.29 7.50 -1.93
C VAL A 207 -0.05 8.20 -1.77
N LEU A 208 -1.02 7.82 -2.61
CA LEU A 208 -2.44 8.12 -2.44
C LEU A 208 -3.19 6.88 -1.95
N TYR A 209 -3.80 6.93 -0.77
CA TYR A 209 -4.76 5.93 -0.32
C TYR A 209 -6.16 6.32 -0.83
N MET A 210 -6.76 5.51 -1.70
CA MET A 210 -8.02 5.81 -2.37
C MET A 210 -9.13 4.85 -1.92
N PHE A 211 -10.16 5.41 -1.28
CA PHE A 211 -11.21 4.68 -0.57
C PHE A 211 -12.52 4.61 -1.37
N HIS A 212 -13.06 3.41 -1.50
CA HIS A 212 -14.25 3.12 -2.30
C HIS A 212 -15.56 3.51 -1.59
N GLY A 213 -16.65 3.52 -2.35
CA GLY A 213 -17.99 3.83 -1.84
C GLY A 213 -18.63 2.68 -1.05
N GLY A 214 -19.86 2.88 -0.59
CA GLY A 214 -20.64 1.78 0.00
C GLY A 214 -20.97 0.71 -1.04
N ASN A 215 -20.99 -0.56 -0.61
CA ASN A 215 -21.27 -1.76 -1.38
C ASN A 215 -20.28 -2.07 -2.53
N ASP A 216 -19.16 -1.35 -2.54
CA ASP A 216 -18.00 -1.54 -3.42
C ASP A 216 -16.88 -2.34 -2.72
N ASP A 217 -15.75 -2.53 -3.41
CA ASP A 217 -14.55 -3.15 -2.84
C ASP A 217 -13.24 -2.57 -3.44
N PHE A 218 -12.10 -3.15 -3.02
CA PHE A 218 -10.76 -2.76 -3.46
C PHE A 218 -10.53 -2.71 -4.99
N ARG A 219 -11.43 -3.28 -5.80
CA ARG A 219 -11.37 -3.33 -7.27
C ARG A 219 -12.16 -2.21 -7.95
N SER A 220 -13.05 -1.50 -7.25
CA SER A 220 -14.00 -0.59 -7.90
C SER A 220 -13.33 0.53 -8.71
N PHE A 221 -12.26 1.14 -8.21
CA PHE A 221 -11.51 2.14 -8.98
C PHE A 221 -10.76 1.55 -10.18
N ASP A 222 -10.33 0.30 -10.10
CA ASP A 222 -9.74 -0.39 -11.24
C ASP A 222 -10.75 -0.54 -12.37
N PHE A 223 -11.96 -1.02 -12.05
CA PHE A 223 -13.06 -1.13 -13.01
C PHE A 223 -13.52 0.20 -13.59
N MET A 224 -13.31 1.31 -12.89
CA MET A 224 -13.60 2.65 -13.41
C MET A 224 -12.49 3.21 -14.32
N GLY A 225 -11.30 2.60 -14.36
CA GLY A 225 -10.21 3.01 -15.26
C GLY A 225 -9.11 3.84 -14.59
N ILE A 226 -8.92 3.74 -13.27
CA ILE A 226 -7.87 4.51 -12.55
C ILE A 226 -6.44 4.26 -13.08
N ARG A 227 -6.19 3.12 -13.76
CA ARG A 227 -4.91 2.83 -14.41
C ARG A 227 -4.55 3.88 -15.46
N ASP A 228 -5.53 4.29 -16.27
CA ASP A 228 -5.36 5.29 -17.31
C ASP A 228 -5.23 6.68 -16.70
N TRP A 229 -6.00 6.98 -15.66
CA TRP A 229 -5.98 8.30 -15.01
C TRP A 229 -4.65 8.62 -14.34
N THR A 230 -3.95 7.58 -13.89
CA THR A 230 -2.67 7.67 -13.19
C THR A 230 -1.48 7.35 -14.09
N ALA A 231 -1.70 7.08 -15.38
CA ALA A 231 -0.61 6.84 -16.33
C ALA A 231 0.30 8.08 -16.44
N GLY A 232 1.61 7.84 -16.44
CA GLY A 232 2.66 8.85 -16.45
C GLY A 232 2.82 9.61 -15.12
N LYS A 233 2.03 9.32 -14.09
CA LYS A 233 2.06 10.04 -12.81
C LYS A 233 3.00 9.35 -11.82
N PRO A 234 3.93 10.10 -11.19
CA PRO A 234 4.92 9.52 -10.27
C PRO A 234 4.33 9.34 -8.86
N ILE A 235 3.27 8.54 -8.73
CA ILE A 235 2.57 8.29 -7.47
C ILE A 235 2.11 6.84 -7.38
N ILE A 236 2.23 6.24 -6.19
CA ILE A 236 1.62 4.93 -5.90
C ILE A 236 0.19 5.15 -5.42
N VAL A 237 -0.76 4.37 -5.93
CA VAL A 237 -2.16 4.42 -5.47
C VAL A 237 -2.51 3.11 -4.78
N VAL A 238 -2.93 3.20 -3.51
CA VAL A 238 -3.35 2.07 -2.68
C VAL A 238 -4.86 2.11 -2.53
N MET A 239 -5.54 1.04 -2.92
CA MET A 239 -7.00 0.91 -2.92
C MET A 239 -7.39 -0.27 -2.03
N PRO A 240 -7.64 -0.07 -0.74
CA PRO A 240 -8.03 -1.14 0.18
C PRO A 240 -9.54 -1.36 0.26
N ASP A 241 -9.93 -2.58 0.62
CA ASP A 241 -11.28 -2.90 1.10
C ASP A 241 -11.61 -2.09 2.36
N GLY A 242 -12.84 -1.60 2.42
CA GLY A 242 -13.46 -0.94 3.57
C GLY A 242 -14.77 -1.58 4.04
N GLY A 243 -15.11 -2.77 3.52
CA GLY A 243 -16.39 -3.46 3.75
C GLY A 243 -17.53 -2.88 2.91
N HIS A 244 -18.66 -3.60 2.81
CA HIS A 244 -19.81 -3.09 2.05
C HIS A 244 -20.39 -1.84 2.73
N ALA A 245 -20.33 -1.76 4.04
CA ALA A 245 -20.72 -0.60 4.82
C ALA A 245 -19.85 -0.49 6.07
N GLY A 246 -18.53 -0.60 5.94
CA GLY A 246 -17.64 -0.52 7.09
C GLY A 246 -17.38 0.91 7.59
N TRP A 247 -17.74 1.93 6.79
CA TRP A 247 -17.58 3.35 7.10
C TRP A 247 -16.17 3.72 7.56
N TYR A 248 -15.15 2.97 7.10
CA TYR A 248 -13.75 3.18 7.47
C TYR A 248 -13.56 3.31 9.00
N SER A 249 -14.33 2.52 9.76
CA SER A 249 -14.47 2.65 11.20
C SER A 249 -14.33 1.32 11.92
N ASN A 250 -13.95 1.37 13.19
CA ASN A 250 -14.14 0.24 14.10
C ASN A 250 -15.54 0.34 14.72
N PRO A 251 -16.41 -0.68 14.60
CA PRO A 251 -17.76 -0.58 15.14
C PRO A 251 -17.78 -0.65 16.67
N VAL A 252 -18.76 -0.01 17.30
CA VAL A 252 -19.05 -0.17 18.73
C VAL A 252 -19.53 -1.58 19.03
N THR A 253 -20.37 -2.16 18.15
CA THR A 253 -20.85 -3.54 18.27
C THR A 253 -20.81 -4.28 16.93
N SER A 254 -20.47 -5.56 16.98
CA SER A 254 -20.55 -6.50 15.85
C SER A 254 -21.00 -7.86 16.34
N PHE A 255 -21.90 -8.52 15.61
CA PHE A 255 -22.36 -9.88 15.92
C PHE A 255 -21.81 -10.96 14.98
N VAL A 256 -20.88 -10.58 14.09
CA VAL A 256 -20.25 -11.49 13.10
C VAL A 256 -18.72 -11.55 13.24
N GLY A 257 -18.21 -11.15 14.41
CA GLY A 257 -16.78 -11.06 14.68
C GLY A 257 -16.16 -9.73 14.24
N PRO A 258 -14.82 -9.65 14.16
CA PRO A 258 -14.10 -8.40 13.91
C PRO A 258 -14.43 -7.75 12.55
N ARG A 259 -14.68 -6.44 12.57
CA ARG A 259 -14.91 -5.54 11.42
C ARG A 259 -14.18 -4.21 11.63
N ASN A 260 -12.97 -4.30 12.17
CA ASN A 260 -12.19 -3.15 12.62
C ASN A 260 -11.41 -2.52 11.46
N TRP A 261 -12.13 -1.87 10.54
CA TRP A 261 -11.55 -1.27 9.33
C TRP A 261 -10.55 -0.18 9.62
N GLU A 262 -10.80 0.65 10.63
CA GLU A 262 -9.85 1.70 11.04
C GLU A 262 -8.53 1.13 11.54
N THR A 263 -8.59 0.06 12.32
CA THR A 263 -7.39 -0.67 12.72
C THR A 263 -6.66 -1.25 11.51
N PHE A 264 -7.39 -1.90 10.59
CA PHE A 264 -6.80 -2.47 9.39
C PHE A 264 -6.08 -1.42 8.54
N HIS A 265 -6.70 -0.27 8.26
CA HIS A 265 -6.08 0.75 7.41
C HIS A 265 -4.88 1.44 8.07
N ILE A 266 -5.04 1.89 9.32
CA ILE A 266 -4.08 2.81 9.94
C ILE A 266 -2.97 2.08 10.68
N ALA A 267 -3.32 1.09 11.50
CA ALA A 267 -2.34 0.38 12.32
C ALA A 267 -1.62 -0.74 11.57
N GLN A 268 -2.22 -1.26 10.49
CA GLN A 268 -1.72 -2.43 9.78
C GLN A 268 -1.28 -2.12 8.35
N LEU A 269 -2.19 -1.65 7.50
CA LEU A 269 -1.95 -1.51 6.07
C LEU A 269 -0.98 -0.37 5.76
N LEU A 270 -1.17 0.82 6.35
CA LEU A 270 -0.29 1.96 6.13
C LEU A 270 1.20 1.63 6.38
N PRO A 271 1.60 1.12 7.55
CA PRO A 271 2.99 0.74 7.78
C PRO A 271 3.41 -0.50 6.97
N TRP A 272 2.48 -1.37 6.60
CA TRP A 272 2.78 -2.48 5.68
C TRP A 272 3.16 -1.98 4.28
N ILE A 273 2.44 -1.00 3.72
CA ILE A 273 2.79 -0.39 2.43
C ILE A 273 4.19 0.23 2.50
N GLU A 274 4.51 0.96 3.56
CA GLU A 274 5.82 1.60 3.73
C GLU A 274 6.99 0.63 3.86
N ALA A 275 6.75 -0.52 4.47
CA ALA A 275 7.77 -1.56 4.59
C ALA A 275 7.99 -2.36 3.31
N ASN A 276 7.05 -2.32 2.36
CA ASN A 276 7.00 -3.23 1.21
C ASN A 276 7.08 -2.52 -0.15
N PHE A 277 6.97 -1.19 -0.18
CA PHE A 277 7.01 -0.37 -1.38
C PHE A 277 7.97 0.81 -1.17
N ARG A 278 8.58 1.30 -2.24
CA ARG A 278 9.43 2.51 -2.20
C ARG A 278 8.57 3.74 -2.04
N THR A 279 8.17 4.03 -0.80
CA THR A 279 7.29 5.15 -0.46
C THR A 279 7.93 6.11 0.57
N TYR A 280 7.44 7.34 0.60
CA TYR A 280 7.76 8.30 1.66
C TYR A 280 6.85 8.07 2.87
N ALA A 281 7.43 7.67 4.00
CA ALA A 281 6.74 7.33 5.25
C ALA A 281 6.49 8.56 6.16
N GLU A 282 6.62 9.77 5.64
CA GLU A 282 6.36 11.02 6.33
C GLU A 282 5.04 11.67 5.91
N TYR A 283 4.63 12.69 6.66
CA TYR A 283 3.44 13.51 6.40
C TYR A 283 3.31 13.97 4.95
N ASP A 284 4.37 14.57 4.41
CA ASP A 284 4.43 15.08 3.04
C ASP A 284 4.53 13.98 1.98
N GLY A 285 4.67 12.71 2.39
CA GLY A 285 4.69 11.56 1.51
C GLY A 285 3.31 10.96 1.21
N ARG A 286 2.26 11.33 1.96
CA ARG A 286 0.97 10.65 1.92
C ARG A 286 -0.20 11.60 1.64
N ALA A 287 -1.10 11.13 0.78
CA ALA A 287 -2.44 11.66 0.59
C ALA A 287 -3.49 10.59 0.87
N VAL A 288 -4.70 11.02 1.25
CA VAL A 288 -5.87 10.15 1.38
C VAL A 288 -7.03 10.75 0.60
N GLY A 289 -7.76 9.92 -0.13
CA GLY A 289 -8.91 10.33 -0.92
C GLY A 289 -9.97 9.25 -0.97
N GLY A 290 -11.18 9.59 -1.40
CA GLY A 290 -12.20 8.57 -1.61
C GLY A 290 -13.53 9.11 -2.12
N PHE A 291 -14.41 8.16 -2.45
CA PHE A 291 -15.76 8.41 -2.93
C PHE A 291 -16.81 8.02 -1.88
N SER A 292 -17.86 8.84 -1.69
CA SER A 292 -19.01 8.49 -0.84
C SER A 292 -18.59 8.13 0.59
N MET A 293 -18.89 6.92 1.06
CA MET A 293 -18.37 6.31 2.29
C MET A 293 -16.85 6.47 2.44
N GLY A 294 -16.09 6.29 1.35
CA GLY A 294 -14.65 6.49 1.31
C GLY A 294 -14.23 7.95 1.38
N GLY A 295 -15.03 8.88 0.87
CA GLY A 295 -14.82 10.32 1.02
C GLY A 295 -14.96 10.75 2.49
N PHE A 296 -15.93 10.18 3.21
CA PHE A 296 -16.02 10.32 4.66
C PHE A 296 -14.78 9.73 5.36
N GLY A 297 -14.38 8.50 4.99
CA GLY A 297 -13.19 7.86 5.54
C GLY A 297 -11.92 8.69 5.37
N ALA A 298 -11.76 9.33 4.21
CA ALA A 298 -10.63 10.21 3.91
C ALA A 298 -10.62 11.46 4.81
N LEU A 299 -11.74 12.17 4.92
CA LEU A 299 -11.88 13.32 5.83
C LEU A 299 -11.61 12.91 7.27
N LYS A 300 -12.28 11.85 7.74
CA LYS A 300 -12.11 11.28 9.08
C LYS A 300 -10.63 10.99 9.38
N TYR A 301 -9.94 10.24 8.52
CA TYR A 301 -8.54 9.87 8.78
C TYR A 301 -7.60 11.06 8.72
N ALA A 302 -7.81 12.01 7.80
CA ALA A 302 -7.02 13.23 7.73
C ALA A 302 -7.15 14.09 9.01
N ALA A 303 -8.32 14.10 9.65
CA ALA A 303 -8.56 14.85 10.89
C ALA A 303 -8.13 14.11 12.15
N LYS A 304 -8.44 12.82 12.25
CA LYS A 304 -8.17 11.99 13.44
C LYS A 304 -6.69 11.64 13.55
N TYR A 305 -6.05 11.35 12.42
CA TYR A 305 -4.63 11.07 12.30
C TYR A 305 -3.91 12.24 11.63
N TYR A 306 -4.06 13.42 12.23
CA TYR A 306 -3.64 14.71 11.66
C TYR A 306 -2.17 14.77 11.22
N GLY A 307 -1.29 13.95 11.79
CA GLY A 307 0.13 13.85 11.43
C GLY A 307 0.46 12.88 10.28
N HIS A 308 -0.51 12.21 9.66
CA HIS A 308 -0.25 11.18 8.64
C HIS A 308 -0.38 11.66 7.20
N PHE A 309 -1.29 12.59 6.89
CA PHE A 309 -1.62 12.95 5.51
C PHE A 309 -1.50 14.45 5.23
N ALA A 310 -0.72 14.81 4.21
CA ALA A 310 -0.52 16.18 3.75
C ALA A 310 -1.60 16.66 2.76
N SER A 311 -2.35 15.75 2.15
CA SER A 311 -3.48 16.06 1.27
C SER A 311 -4.67 15.16 1.57
N VAL A 312 -5.87 15.73 1.52
CA VAL A 312 -7.14 15.02 1.65
C VAL A 312 -8.11 15.40 0.54
N SER A 313 -8.77 14.40 -0.04
CA SER A 313 -9.76 14.59 -1.09
C SER A 313 -11.07 13.86 -0.79
N ALA A 314 -12.21 14.54 -0.90
CA ALA A 314 -13.52 13.94 -0.65
C ALA A 314 -14.44 14.12 -1.87
N HIS A 315 -14.64 13.04 -2.61
CA HIS A 315 -15.56 13.00 -3.76
C HIS A 315 -16.92 12.51 -3.27
N SER A 316 -17.90 13.40 -3.22
CA SER A 316 -19.25 13.15 -2.68
C SER A 316 -19.22 12.50 -1.28
N GLY A 317 -18.24 12.85 -0.44
CA GLY A 317 -18.11 12.32 0.91
C GLY A 317 -18.81 13.19 1.95
N PRO A 318 -19.59 12.62 2.89
CA PRO A 318 -20.22 13.42 3.95
C PRO A 318 -19.17 13.92 4.95
N ALA A 319 -19.29 15.19 5.33
CA ALA A 319 -18.33 15.87 6.22
C ALA A 319 -18.90 16.19 7.61
N SER A 320 -20.20 16.00 7.84
CA SER A 320 -20.86 16.39 9.09
C SER A 320 -21.73 15.26 9.65
N LEU A 321 -21.36 14.74 10.82
CA LEU A 321 -22.05 13.60 11.45
C LEU A 321 -23.26 14.00 12.30
N ARG A 322 -23.35 15.25 12.76
CA ARG A 322 -24.42 15.71 13.67
C ARG A 322 -25.51 16.52 12.99
N ARG A 323 -25.27 16.95 11.75
CA ARG A 323 -26.22 17.71 10.96
C ARG A 323 -27.51 16.90 10.74
N ASP A 324 -28.63 17.61 10.63
CA ASP A 324 -29.94 17.04 10.27
C ASP A 324 -30.32 15.85 11.17
N PHE A 325 -30.23 16.09 12.49
CA PHE A 325 -30.46 15.08 13.55
C PHE A 325 -29.51 13.87 13.47
N GLY A 326 -28.30 14.10 12.93
CA GLY A 326 -27.25 13.11 12.71
C GLY A 326 -27.64 12.01 11.73
N LEU A 327 -28.27 12.42 10.63
CA LEU A 327 -28.69 11.52 9.56
C LEU A 327 -27.55 10.65 9.03
N VAL A 328 -26.33 11.17 8.92
CA VAL A 328 -25.15 10.39 8.50
C VAL A 328 -24.79 9.29 9.51
N VAL A 329 -24.93 9.55 10.82
CA VAL A 329 -24.71 8.53 11.86
C VAL A 329 -25.79 7.45 11.81
N HIS A 330 -27.05 7.84 11.62
CA HIS A 330 -28.15 6.90 11.42
C HIS A 330 -27.92 6.05 10.17
N TRP A 331 -27.52 6.68 9.07
CA TRP A 331 -27.22 6.01 7.82
C TRP A 331 -26.10 4.98 8.02
N ALA A 332 -24.98 5.40 8.64
CA ALA A 332 -23.88 4.50 8.94
C ALA A 332 -24.29 3.32 9.81
N ASN A 333 -25.04 3.54 10.88
CA ASN A 333 -25.52 2.46 11.74
C ASN A 333 -26.45 1.50 11.00
N ILE A 334 -27.42 2.01 10.23
CA ILE A 334 -28.41 1.18 9.52
C ILE A 334 -27.73 0.34 8.44
N THR A 335 -26.91 0.94 7.57
CA THR A 335 -26.26 0.18 6.49
C THR A 335 -25.29 -0.85 7.05
N SER A 336 -24.52 -0.49 8.08
CA SER A 336 -23.56 -1.43 8.68
C SER A 336 -24.28 -2.58 9.39
N ALA A 337 -25.37 -2.29 10.11
CA ALA A 337 -26.19 -3.30 10.76
C ALA A 337 -26.70 -4.34 9.76
N VAL A 338 -27.15 -3.89 8.58
CA VAL A 338 -27.71 -4.76 7.54
C VAL A 338 -26.62 -5.53 6.78
N LEU A 339 -25.54 -4.86 6.38
CA LEU A 339 -24.59 -5.41 5.41
C LEU A 339 -23.38 -6.09 6.05
N ASP A 340 -22.86 -5.57 7.17
CA ASP A 340 -21.54 -5.96 7.68
C ASP A 340 -21.51 -6.44 9.14
N LEU A 341 -22.51 -6.08 9.96
CA LEU A 341 -22.48 -6.22 11.43
C LEU A 341 -23.60 -7.08 12.03
N ALA A 342 -24.56 -7.55 11.22
CA ALA A 342 -25.74 -8.35 11.61
C ALA A 342 -26.52 -7.78 12.80
N GLY A 343 -26.89 -6.50 12.73
CA GLY A 343 -27.58 -5.76 13.80
C GLY A 343 -26.64 -4.97 14.72
N GLY A 344 -25.32 -5.14 14.59
CA GLY A 344 -24.33 -4.30 15.24
C GLY A 344 -24.28 -2.89 14.65
N THR A 345 -23.57 -1.97 15.31
CA THR A 345 -23.58 -0.54 14.95
C THR A 345 -22.19 0.08 14.98
N VAL A 346 -21.94 1.04 14.09
CA VAL A 346 -20.67 1.76 14.02
C VAL A 346 -20.51 2.69 15.21
N TYR A 347 -21.57 3.44 15.53
CA TYR A 347 -21.56 4.49 16.55
C TYR A 347 -22.41 4.17 17.78
N GLY A 348 -23.05 3.00 17.88
CA GLY A 348 -23.90 2.61 19.01
C GLY A 348 -25.40 2.86 18.78
N ALA A 349 -26.25 2.12 19.50
CA ALA A 349 -27.70 2.29 19.56
C ALA A 349 -28.26 1.74 20.89
N PRO A 350 -29.35 2.29 21.47
CA PRO A 350 -30.12 3.44 20.98
C PRO A 350 -29.42 4.78 21.18
N PHE A 351 -28.42 4.85 22.06
CA PHE A 351 -27.58 6.03 22.26
C PHE A 351 -26.24 5.85 21.56
N TRP A 352 -25.74 6.92 20.93
CA TRP A 352 -24.44 6.90 20.28
C TRP A 352 -23.31 7.06 21.29
N ASP A 353 -22.19 6.40 21.04
CA ASP A 353 -20.89 6.70 21.59
C ASP A 353 -20.47 8.11 21.11
N GLN A 354 -20.80 9.11 21.92
CA GLN A 354 -20.58 10.51 21.59
C GLN A 354 -19.10 10.84 21.39
N ALA A 355 -18.21 10.19 22.15
CA ALA A 355 -16.78 10.40 22.03
C ALA A 355 -16.28 9.92 20.66
N ARG A 356 -16.77 8.77 20.19
CA ARG A 356 -16.47 8.25 18.86
C ARG A 356 -17.05 9.12 17.75
N VAL A 357 -18.32 9.54 17.86
CA VAL A 357 -18.93 10.44 16.88
C VAL A 357 -18.09 11.71 16.76
N SER A 358 -17.73 12.36 17.86
CA SER A 358 -16.89 13.57 17.85
C SER A 358 -15.46 13.33 17.35
N ALA A 359 -14.87 12.17 17.64
CA ALA A 359 -13.55 11.81 17.14
C ALA A 359 -13.53 11.58 15.61
N ASP A 360 -14.65 11.13 15.06
CA ASP A 360 -14.78 10.76 13.66
C ASP A 360 -15.45 11.86 12.81
N ASN A 361 -15.96 12.94 13.42
CA ASN A 361 -16.71 14.01 12.76
C ASN A 361 -15.78 15.11 12.19
N PRO A 362 -15.64 15.26 10.85
CA PRO A 362 -14.76 16.26 10.24
C PRO A 362 -15.03 17.70 10.69
N VAL A 363 -16.31 18.13 10.77
CA VAL A 363 -16.66 19.50 11.17
C VAL A 363 -16.32 19.83 12.63
N GLU A 364 -16.12 18.84 13.50
CA GLU A 364 -15.67 19.05 14.89
C GLU A 364 -14.14 19.06 15.02
N ARG A 365 -13.41 18.84 13.92
CA ARG A 365 -11.95 18.72 13.89
C ARG A 365 -11.28 19.67 12.90
N ILE A 366 -11.90 20.82 12.63
CA ILE A 366 -11.44 21.84 11.65
C ILE A 366 -9.96 22.16 11.79
N GLU A 367 -9.49 22.40 13.01
CA GLU A 367 -8.09 22.77 13.27
C GLU A 367 -7.09 21.67 12.87
N SER A 368 -7.50 20.41 12.86
CA SER A 368 -6.67 19.29 12.40
C SER A 368 -6.37 19.34 10.90
N TYR A 369 -7.07 20.17 10.12
CA TYR A 369 -6.87 20.34 8.68
C TYR A 369 -5.86 21.42 8.29
N ARG A 370 -5.27 22.14 9.26
CA ARG A 370 -4.21 23.11 8.95
C ARG A 370 -3.04 22.45 8.22
N ASN A 371 -2.42 23.19 7.30
CA ASN A 371 -1.26 22.76 6.51
C ASN A 371 -1.49 21.51 5.63
N LYS A 372 -2.76 21.24 5.29
CA LYS A 372 -3.17 20.23 4.31
C LYS A 372 -3.64 20.88 3.03
N ARG A 373 -3.44 20.17 1.91
CA ARG A 373 -4.29 20.39 0.74
C ARG A 373 -5.64 19.73 0.99
N ILE A 374 -6.73 20.44 0.70
CA ILE A 374 -8.10 19.96 0.88
C ILE A 374 -8.83 20.13 -0.45
N PHE A 375 -9.39 19.05 -0.98
CA PHE A 375 -10.15 19.05 -2.22
C PHE A 375 -11.52 18.41 -2.01
N LEU A 376 -12.60 19.12 -2.31
CA LEU A 376 -13.97 18.69 -2.07
C LEU A 376 -14.76 18.71 -3.38
N VAL A 377 -15.51 17.64 -3.64
CA VAL A 377 -16.42 17.57 -4.79
C VAL A 377 -17.79 17.10 -4.29
N ALA A 378 -18.84 17.76 -4.75
CA ALA A 378 -20.22 17.34 -4.56
C ALA A 378 -21.06 17.66 -5.81
N GLY A 379 -22.06 16.84 -6.06
CA GLY A 379 -23.10 17.02 -7.05
C GLY A 379 -24.13 18.08 -6.64
N THR A 380 -24.70 18.79 -7.61
CA THR A 380 -25.72 19.83 -7.38
C THR A 380 -27.12 19.44 -7.84
N SER A 381 -27.28 18.30 -8.50
CA SER A 381 -28.52 17.96 -9.20
C SER A 381 -28.77 16.45 -9.12
N PRO A 382 -29.11 15.92 -7.94
CA PRO A 382 -29.44 14.51 -7.80
C PRO A 382 -30.70 14.15 -8.59
N ASP A 383 -30.79 12.90 -9.02
CA ASP A 383 -31.97 12.39 -9.71
C ASP A 383 -33.19 12.46 -8.77
N PRO A 384 -34.23 13.26 -9.09
CA PRO A 384 -35.39 13.44 -8.22
C PRO A 384 -36.25 12.17 -8.09
N VAL A 385 -36.06 11.17 -8.96
CA VAL A 385 -36.79 9.90 -8.95
C VAL A 385 -36.02 8.84 -8.16
N ASN A 386 -34.68 8.91 -8.13
CA ASN A 386 -33.86 8.04 -7.30
C ASN A 386 -33.77 8.61 -5.88
N TRP A 387 -34.65 8.14 -4.99
CA TRP A 387 -34.68 8.57 -3.59
C TRP A 387 -33.34 8.39 -2.86
N PHE A 388 -32.57 7.34 -3.19
CA PHE A 388 -31.27 7.10 -2.58
C PHE A 388 -30.23 8.14 -3.03
N ASP A 389 -30.28 8.53 -4.31
CA ASP A 389 -29.41 9.56 -4.88
C ASP A 389 -29.75 10.96 -4.34
N SER A 390 -31.04 11.30 -4.30
CA SER A 390 -31.51 12.60 -3.80
C SER A 390 -31.34 12.77 -2.31
N ALA A 391 -31.58 11.75 -1.49
CA ALA A 391 -31.35 11.82 -0.05
C ALA A 391 -29.85 11.89 0.27
N ASN A 392 -29.00 11.11 -0.40
CA ASN A 392 -27.58 11.08 -0.08
C ASN A 392 -26.84 12.32 -0.56
N GLU A 393 -27.01 12.72 -1.83
CA GLU A 393 -26.23 13.84 -2.37
C GLU A 393 -26.65 15.19 -1.78
N THR A 394 -27.93 15.36 -1.46
CA THR A 394 -28.40 16.59 -0.79
C THR A 394 -27.75 16.77 0.58
N GLU A 395 -27.67 15.69 1.35
CA GLU A 395 -27.07 15.68 2.69
C GLU A 395 -25.54 15.82 2.64
N VAL A 396 -24.89 15.13 1.69
CA VAL A 396 -23.46 15.27 1.42
C VAL A 396 -23.13 16.71 1.04
N LEU A 397 -23.86 17.31 0.10
CA LEU A 397 -23.65 18.68 -0.35
C LEU A 397 -23.85 19.67 0.81
N ALA A 398 -24.92 19.53 1.59
CA ALA A 398 -25.18 20.38 2.74
C ALA A 398 -24.08 20.26 3.81
N GLY A 399 -23.64 19.05 4.12
CA GLY A 399 -22.54 18.79 5.05
C GLY A 399 -21.19 19.31 4.55
N GLN A 400 -20.88 19.19 3.25
CA GLN A 400 -19.67 19.77 2.67
C GLN A 400 -19.71 21.30 2.66
N ARG A 401 -20.87 21.93 2.42
CA ARG A 401 -21.03 23.39 2.53
C ARG A 401 -20.77 23.87 3.97
N GLU A 402 -21.33 23.19 4.97
CA GLU A 402 -21.05 23.47 6.39
C GLU A 402 -19.54 23.36 6.69
N PHE A 403 -18.90 22.27 6.26
CA PHE A 403 -17.46 22.08 6.46
C PHE A 403 -16.62 23.18 5.80
N ARG A 404 -16.97 23.59 4.57
CA ARG A 404 -16.30 24.69 3.86
C ARG A 404 -16.46 26.03 4.57
N ASP A 405 -17.63 26.33 5.12
CA ASP A 405 -17.86 27.57 5.86
C ASP A 405 -17.03 27.61 7.15
N LEU A 406 -16.90 26.47 7.83
CA LEU A 406 -16.03 26.33 9.00
C LEU A 406 -14.55 26.45 8.65
N LEU A 407 -14.08 25.81 7.57
CA LEU A 407 -12.71 25.96 7.06
C LEU A 407 -12.40 27.41 6.73
N ARG A 408 -13.32 28.09 6.02
CA ARG A 408 -13.19 29.51 5.68
C ARG A 408 -13.10 30.38 6.93
N SER A 409 -13.95 30.11 7.93
CA SER A 409 -13.94 30.82 9.21
C SER A 409 -12.65 30.63 10.00
N ALA A 410 -12.02 29.45 9.90
CA ALA A 410 -10.74 29.13 10.52
C ALA A 410 -9.51 29.60 9.72
N GLY A 411 -9.70 30.21 8.54
CA GLY A 411 -8.64 30.66 7.64
C GLY A 411 -7.86 29.50 6.99
N ILE A 412 -8.48 28.34 6.83
CA ILE A 412 -7.84 27.15 6.23
C ILE A 412 -8.17 27.11 4.74
N PRO A 413 -7.15 27.13 3.85
CA PRO A 413 -7.39 27.10 2.40
C PRO A 413 -7.92 25.73 1.97
N PHE A 414 -8.85 25.75 1.03
CA PHE A 414 -9.42 24.56 0.41
C PHE A 414 -9.82 24.84 -1.04
N GLU A 415 -9.93 23.78 -1.83
CA GLU A 415 -10.52 23.79 -3.15
C GLU A 415 -11.83 22.99 -3.10
N ALA A 416 -12.90 23.53 -3.67
CA ALA A 416 -14.21 22.89 -3.66
C ALA A 416 -14.93 23.08 -4.99
N HIS A 417 -15.52 22.00 -5.49
CA HIS A 417 -16.25 21.95 -6.76
C HIS A 417 -17.66 21.43 -6.53
N GLU A 418 -18.65 22.25 -6.88
CA GLU A 418 -20.05 21.87 -6.95
C GLU A 418 -20.40 21.72 -8.43
N VAL A 419 -20.70 20.50 -8.87
CA VAL A 419 -20.80 20.13 -10.29
C VAL A 419 -22.15 19.49 -10.59
N PRO A 420 -22.72 19.66 -11.80
CA PRO A 420 -23.99 19.02 -12.16
C PRO A 420 -23.98 17.49 -11.98
N GLY A 421 -25.16 16.92 -11.75
CA GLY A 421 -25.39 15.49 -11.53
C GLY A 421 -25.52 15.10 -10.06
N GLY A 422 -25.81 13.82 -9.83
CA GLY A 422 -26.06 13.23 -8.50
C GLY A 422 -24.81 12.67 -7.81
N HIS A 423 -25.00 11.61 -7.04
CA HIS A 423 -24.02 10.90 -6.22
C HIS A 423 -23.17 9.95 -7.06
N VAL A 424 -22.31 10.53 -7.90
CA VAL A 424 -21.42 9.77 -8.80
C VAL A 424 -19.96 10.20 -8.62
N PHE A 425 -19.05 9.24 -8.80
CA PHE A 425 -17.64 9.56 -8.92
C PHE A 425 -17.38 10.25 -10.27
N ARG A 426 -16.56 11.29 -10.26
CA ARG A 426 -16.34 12.17 -11.41
C ARG A 426 -14.88 12.11 -11.86
N PRO A 427 -14.55 11.30 -12.88
CA PRO A 427 -13.18 11.13 -13.35
C PRO A 427 -12.51 12.46 -13.71
N GLU A 428 -13.23 13.38 -14.35
CA GLU A 428 -12.75 14.72 -14.72
C GLU A 428 -12.29 15.55 -13.52
N MET A 429 -13.00 15.45 -12.39
CA MET A 429 -12.59 16.11 -11.15
C MET A 429 -11.40 15.38 -10.50
N PHE A 430 -11.36 14.05 -10.60
CA PHE A 430 -10.22 13.28 -10.11
C PHE A 430 -8.92 13.61 -10.85
N PHE A 431 -8.95 13.89 -12.16
CA PHE A 431 -7.76 14.34 -12.89
C PHE A 431 -7.17 15.64 -12.31
N ILE A 432 -8.02 16.64 -12.08
CA ILE A 432 -7.61 17.92 -11.46
C ILE A 432 -7.08 17.68 -10.05
N ASP A 433 -7.78 16.84 -9.30
CA ASP A 433 -7.41 16.49 -7.93
C ASP A 433 -6.03 15.82 -7.87
N LEU A 434 -5.78 14.83 -8.73
CA LEU A 434 -4.54 14.07 -8.80
C LEU A 434 -3.34 14.97 -9.06
N ASP A 435 -3.46 15.95 -9.95
CA ASP A 435 -2.40 16.92 -10.21
C ASP A 435 -2.12 17.80 -8.98
N GLY A 436 -3.16 18.24 -8.29
CA GLY A 436 -3.03 18.98 -7.03
C GLY A 436 -2.41 18.14 -5.90
N ILE A 437 -2.75 16.85 -5.81
CA ILE A 437 -2.15 15.89 -4.88
C ILE A 437 -0.64 15.80 -5.14
N ILE A 438 -0.24 15.51 -6.38
CA ILE A 438 1.17 15.34 -6.75
C ILE A 438 1.96 16.62 -6.52
N ALA A 439 1.36 17.79 -6.79
CA ALA A 439 1.99 19.09 -6.53
C ALA A 439 2.19 19.39 -5.03
N ARG A 440 1.31 18.88 -4.15
CA ARG A 440 1.43 19.07 -2.69
C ARG A 440 2.44 18.13 -2.05
N LEU A 441 2.52 16.89 -2.53
CA LEU A 441 3.34 15.86 -1.90
C LEU A 441 4.82 16.01 -2.24
N ARG A 442 5.67 15.35 -1.46
CA ARG A 442 7.10 15.21 -1.73
C ARG A 442 7.28 14.57 -3.13
N PRO A 443 8.00 15.24 -4.05
CA PRO A 443 8.21 14.70 -5.39
C PRO A 443 8.98 13.38 -5.37
N ALA A 444 8.61 12.46 -6.25
CA ALA A 444 9.32 11.20 -6.37
C ALA A 444 10.79 11.42 -6.78
N SER A 445 11.73 10.91 -5.99
CA SER A 445 13.17 11.10 -6.20
C SER A 445 13.95 9.83 -5.92
N VAL A 446 15.13 9.69 -6.52
CA VAL A 446 16.13 8.74 -6.02
C VAL A 446 16.62 9.29 -4.69
N LEU A 447 16.61 8.48 -3.63
CA LEU A 447 17.16 8.90 -2.36
C LEU A 447 18.67 9.15 -2.54
N SER A 448 19.06 10.42 -2.48
CA SER A 448 20.45 10.82 -2.34
C SER A 448 20.78 10.68 -0.86
N ASN A 449 21.70 9.78 -0.52
CA ASN A 449 22.29 9.80 0.82
C ASN A 449 23.00 11.15 0.97
N ILE A 450 22.40 12.06 1.74
CA ILE A 450 23.12 13.20 2.28
C ILE A 450 24.12 12.57 3.26
N LEU A 451 25.40 12.85 2.99
CA LEU A 451 26.58 12.43 3.73
C LEU A 451 26.48 12.71 5.23
#